data_AF-A0A2V9SDJ1-F1
#
_entry.id   AF-A0A2V9SDJ1-F1
#
_cell.length_a   1.000
_cell.length_b   1.000
_cell.length_c   1.000
_cell.angle_alpha   90.00
_cell.angle_beta   90.00
_cell.angle_gamma   90.00
#
_symmetry.space_group_name_H-M   'P 1'
#
loop_
_entity.id
_entity.type
_entity.pdbx_description
1 polymer ?
#
loop_
_entity_poly.entity_id
_entity_poly.type
_entity_poly.pdbx_seq_one_letter_code
_entity_poly.pdbx_strand_id
1 'polypeptide(L)'
;MKDASSQRGARKRTKGATTGRTSKAKPPGSTDWERLRRISDTEIRKGIAADPDAHATDEKFWKNAKVVWPARKQIVTMRLDADLLRWFRQQRGYQTRINAILRAYMSAHATDR
;
A
#
# COMPACT_ATOMS: atom_id res chain seq x y z
N MET A 1 49.32 -15.67 32.98
CA MET A 1 49.31 -15.63 31.50
C MET A 1 48.41 -16.77 31.06
N LYS A 2 47.16 -16.48 30.67
CA LYS A 2 46.66 -16.46 29.26
C LYS A 2 47.08 -17.75 28.54
N ASP A 3 46.14 -18.63 28.21
CA ASP A 3 45.51 -18.54 26.90
C ASP A 3 44.01 -18.88 26.87
N ALA A 4 43.30 -18.07 26.08
CA ALA A 4 41.85 -18.09 25.91
C ALA A 4 41.44 -19.09 24.82
N SER A 5 40.50 -19.96 25.15
CA SER A 5 39.79 -20.82 24.21
C SER A 5 38.88 -19.98 23.31
N SER A 6 39.22 -19.88 22.02
CA SER A 6 38.46 -19.18 21.00
C SER A 6 37.55 -20.15 20.26
N GLN A 7 36.35 -20.40 20.77
CA GLN A 7 35.28 -21.01 19.97
C GLN A 7 34.57 -19.93 19.15
N ARG A 8 34.86 -19.92 17.85
CA ARG A 8 34.13 -19.11 16.85
C ARG A 8 32.71 -19.66 16.72
N GLY A 9 31.75 -18.99 17.34
CA GLY A 9 30.33 -19.27 17.17
C GLY A 9 29.88 -19.02 15.73
N ALA A 10 29.50 -20.10 15.04
CA ALA A 10 28.93 -20.07 13.70
C ALA A 10 27.61 -19.27 13.68
N ARG A 11 27.58 -18.14 12.98
CA ARG A 11 26.35 -17.38 12.70
C ARG A 11 25.50 -18.14 11.67
N LYS A 12 24.41 -18.79 12.11
CA LYS A 12 23.37 -19.32 11.23
C LYS A 12 22.64 -18.17 10.50
N ARG A 13 22.65 -18.21 9.17
CA ARG A 13 21.82 -17.35 8.29
C ARG A 13 20.35 -17.74 8.46
N THR A 14 19.51 -16.83 8.97
CA THR A 14 18.06 -17.00 8.97
C THR A 14 17.47 -16.41 7.69
N LYS A 15 16.68 -17.22 6.99
CA LYS A 15 15.97 -16.87 5.75
C LYS A 15 14.93 -15.79 6.07
N GLY A 16 14.85 -14.77 5.20
CA GLY A 16 13.89 -13.68 5.33
C GLY A 16 12.46 -14.22 5.46
N ALA A 17 11.80 -13.88 6.56
CA ALA A 17 10.41 -14.20 6.79
C ALA A 17 9.55 -13.30 5.88
N THR A 18 9.01 -13.88 4.81
CA THR A 18 7.93 -13.28 4.02
C THR A 18 6.71 -13.19 4.92
N THR A 19 6.49 -12.04 5.55
CA THR A 19 5.29 -11.77 6.37
C THR A 19 4.10 -11.42 5.47
N GLY A 20 3.71 -12.38 4.62
CA GLY A 20 2.43 -12.34 3.91
C GLY A 20 1.39 -13.10 4.70
N ARG A 21 0.62 -12.41 5.55
CA ARG A 21 -0.54 -13.00 6.23
C ARG A 21 -1.64 -13.14 5.17
N THR A 22 -1.78 -14.31 4.54
CA THR A 22 -2.91 -14.59 3.65
C THR A 22 -4.15 -14.83 4.51
N SER A 23 -5.04 -13.85 4.58
CA SER A 23 -6.35 -14.05 5.18
C SER A 23 -7.16 -15.02 4.31
N LYS A 24 -7.45 -16.23 4.82
CA LYS A 24 -8.28 -17.24 4.14
C LYS A 24 -9.79 -16.97 4.22
N ALA A 25 -10.23 -15.91 4.89
CA ALA A 25 -11.64 -15.58 5.03
C ALA A 25 -12.08 -14.56 3.99
N LYS A 26 -13.13 -14.88 3.22
CA LYS A 26 -13.78 -13.96 2.29
C LYS A 26 -14.42 -12.83 3.12
N PRO A 27 -14.01 -11.56 2.96
CA PRO A 27 -14.55 -10.47 3.78
C PRO A 27 -16.06 -10.31 3.52
N PRO A 28 -16.84 -9.87 4.52
CA PRO A 28 -18.23 -9.48 4.31
C PRO A 28 -18.30 -8.39 3.23
N GLY A 29 -19.21 -8.53 2.27
CA GLY A 29 -19.30 -7.65 1.09
C GLY A 29 -18.43 -8.08 -0.10
N SER A 30 -17.92 -9.30 -0.10
CA SER A 30 -17.16 -9.82 -1.25
C SER A 30 -18.02 -9.93 -2.50
N THR A 31 -17.48 -9.48 -3.63
CA THR A 31 -18.12 -9.57 -4.94
C THR A 31 -18.57 -11.00 -5.28
N ASP A 32 -19.79 -11.13 -5.80
CA ASP A 32 -20.30 -12.36 -6.39
C ASP A 32 -19.77 -12.51 -7.82
N TRP A 33 -18.65 -13.22 -7.93
CA TRP A 33 -17.96 -13.43 -9.20
C TRP A 33 -18.69 -14.39 -10.14
N GLU A 34 -19.51 -15.31 -9.61
CA GLU A 34 -20.26 -16.23 -10.46
C GLU A 34 -21.41 -15.51 -11.15
N ARG A 35 -22.10 -14.64 -10.43
CA ARG A 35 -23.11 -13.76 -11.02
C ARG A 35 -22.51 -12.90 -12.12
N LEU A 36 -21.42 -12.17 -11.85
CA LEU A 36 -20.79 -11.28 -12.83
C LEU A 36 -20.37 -12.01 -14.12
N ARG A 37 -19.86 -13.24 -14.00
CA ARG A 37 -19.46 -14.06 -15.16
C ARG A 37 -20.63 -14.46 -16.06
N ARG A 38 -21.86 -14.47 -15.55
CA ARG A 38 -23.07 -14.84 -16.31
C ARG A 38 -23.77 -13.61 -16.92
N ILE A 39 -23.36 -12.39 -16.58
CA ILE A 39 -23.95 -11.18 -17.15
C ILE A 39 -23.57 -11.10 -18.63
N SER A 40 -24.58 -10.86 -19.46
CA SER A 40 -24.40 -10.72 -20.91
C SER A 40 -23.81 -9.36 -21.30
N ASP A 41 -23.12 -9.29 -22.44
CA ASP A 41 -22.54 -8.05 -22.94
C ASP A 41 -23.60 -6.94 -23.18
N THR A 42 -24.84 -7.31 -23.51
CA THR A 42 -25.93 -6.36 -23.72
C THR A 42 -26.35 -5.71 -22.41
N GLU A 43 -26.42 -6.50 -21.34
CA GLU A 43 -26.72 -6.03 -20.00
C GLU A 43 -25.58 -5.17 -19.43
N ILE A 44 -24.32 -5.53 -19.70
CA ILE A 44 -23.15 -4.69 -19.36
C ILE A 44 -23.24 -3.32 -20.05
N ARG A 45 -23.51 -3.29 -21.37
CA ARG A 45 -23.63 -2.03 -22.12
C ARG A 45 -24.78 -1.17 -21.61
N LYS A 46 -25.92 -1.79 -21.25
CA LYS A 46 -27.06 -1.08 -20.66
C LYS A 46 -26.68 -0.48 -19.29
N GLY A 47 -25.92 -1.20 -18.48
CA GLY A 47 -25.41 -0.71 -17.20
C GLY A 47 -24.48 0.49 -17.37
N ILE A 48 -23.52 0.42 -18.30
CA ILE A 48 -22.62 1.54 -18.63
C ILE A 48 -23.41 2.76 -19.09
N ALA A 49 -24.40 2.59 -19.96
CA ALA A 49 -25.20 3.71 -20.47
C ALA A 49 -26.11 4.36 -19.41
N ALA A 50 -26.47 3.62 -18.36
CA ALA A 50 -27.29 4.11 -17.26
C ALA A 50 -26.47 4.72 -16.12
N ASP A 51 -25.15 4.55 -16.12
CA ASP A 51 -24.25 5.04 -15.08
C ASP A 51 -23.78 6.48 -15.40
N PRO A 52 -24.16 7.48 -14.59
CA PRO A 52 -23.75 8.87 -14.82
C PRO A 52 -22.25 9.13 -14.62
N ASP A 53 -21.55 8.27 -13.86
CA ASP A 53 -20.11 8.37 -13.63
C ASP A 53 -19.30 7.70 -14.76
N ALA A 54 -19.95 6.91 -15.61
CA ALA A 54 -19.32 6.25 -16.73
C ALA A 54 -19.07 7.25 -17.88
N HIS A 55 -17.83 7.71 -17.99
CA HIS A 55 -17.38 8.52 -19.11
C HIS A 55 -16.54 7.69 -20.08
N ALA A 56 -16.87 7.76 -21.37
CA ALA A 56 -16.04 7.17 -22.41
C ALA A 56 -14.65 7.85 -22.42
N THR A 57 -13.59 7.05 -22.37
CA THR A 57 -12.22 7.57 -22.53
C THR A 57 -11.88 7.56 -24.02
N ASP A 58 -11.78 8.75 -24.62
CA ASP A 58 -11.47 8.93 -26.04
C ASP A 58 -9.98 9.28 -26.25
N GLU A 59 -9.57 9.43 -27.51
CA GLU A 59 -8.19 9.79 -27.83
C GLU A 59 -7.79 11.15 -27.24
N LYS A 60 -8.73 12.09 -27.11
CA LYS A 60 -8.49 13.42 -26.50
C LYS A 60 -8.23 13.32 -25.00
N PHE A 61 -8.93 12.42 -24.29
CA PHE A 61 -8.67 12.10 -22.90
C PHE A 61 -7.23 11.59 -22.73
N TRP A 62 -6.84 10.61 -23.54
CA TRP A 62 -5.51 9.99 -23.45
C TRP A 62 -4.37 10.93 -23.86
N LYS A 63 -4.61 11.91 -24.76
CA LYS A 63 -3.62 12.94 -25.13
C LYS A 63 -3.13 13.76 -23.93
N ASN A 64 -3.99 14.04 -22.96
CA ASN A 64 -3.67 14.85 -21.79
C ASN A 64 -3.56 14.04 -20.49
N ALA A 65 -3.82 12.74 -20.54
CA ALA A 65 -3.79 11.87 -19.37
C ALA A 65 -2.38 11.78 -18.79
N LYS A 66 -2.24 12.14 -17.51
CA LYS A 66 -0.99 11.98 -16.78
C LYS A 66 -0.89 10.57 -16.22
N VAL A 67 0.03 9.77 -16.75
CA VAL A 67 0.35 8.45 -16.19
C VAL A 67 1.10 8.68 -14.87
N VAL A 68 0.45 8.32 -13.75
CA VAL A 68 1.06 8.40 -12.43
C VAL A 68 1.60 7.02 -12.05
N TRP A 69 2.91 6.84 -12.16
CA TRP A 69 3.56 5.63 -11.66
C TRP A 69 3.71 5.71 -10.14
N PRO A 70 3.22 4.72 -9.37
CA PRO A 70 3.43 4.71 -7.94
C PRO A 70 4.92 4.57 -7.64
N ALA A 71 5.51 5.60 -7.04
CA ALA A 71 6.89 5.55 -6.59
C ALA A 71 7.06 4.46 -5.52
N ARG A 72 8.12 3.64 -5.67
CA ARG A 72 8.45 2.60 -4.70
C ARG A 72 8.82 3.28 -3.37
N LYS A 73 8.13 2.91 -2.29
CA LYS A 73 8.48 3.34 -0.93
C LYS A 73 9.77 2.64 -0.51
N GLN A 74 10.72 3.39 0.02
CA GLN A 74 11.91 2.82 0.63
C GLN A 74 11.62 2.44 2.08
N ILE A 75 12.09 1.26 2.50
CA ILE A 75 12.00 0.83 3.90
C ILE A 75 13.11 1.55 4.67
N VAL A 76 12.72 2.38 5.62
CA VAL A 76 13.62 3.05 6.54
C VAL A 76 13.30 2.63 7.97
N THR A 77 14.34 2.39 8.77
CA THR A 77 14.21 2.16 10.21
C THR A 77 14.49 3.48 10.91
N MET A 78 13.47 4.08 11.51
CA MET A 78 13.61 5.30 12.31
C MET A 78 13.07 5.08 13.73
N ARG A 79 13.61 5.82 14.68
CA ARG A 79 13.09 5.86 16.05
C ARG A 79 11.99 6.92 16.14
N LEU A 80 10.91 6.57 16.83
CA LEU A 80 9.80 7.46 17.17
C LEU A 80 9.55 7.31 18.66
N ASP A 81 9.05 8.38 19.28
CA ASP A 81 8.69 8.34 20.70
C ASP A 81 7.60 7.30 20.96
N ALA A 82 7.69 6.67 22.13
CA ALA A 82 6.88 5.51 22.45
C ALA A 82 5.39 5.87 22.59
N ASP A 83 5.10 7.05 23.12
CA ASP A 83 3.75 7.62 23.25
C ASP A 83 3.15 8.02 21.91
N LEU A 84 3.94 8.67 21.04
CA LEU A 84 3.54 9.02 19.68
C LEU A 84 3.17 7.76 18.88
N LEU A 85 4.02 6.73 18.95
CA LEU A 85 3.75 5.47 18.27
C LEU A 85 2.53 4.75 18.85
N ARG A 86 2.32 4.80 20.18
CA ARG A 86 1.11 4.25 20.82
C ARG A 86 -0.14 4.94 20.29
N TRP A 87 -0.13 6.27 20.22
CA TRP A 87 -1.26 7.05 19.71
C TRP A 87 -1.56 6.72 18.23
N PHE A 88 -0.54 6.70 17.38
CA PHE A 88 -0.71 6.37 15.96
C PHE A 88 -1.29 4.96 15.75
N ARG A 89 -0.85 3.97 16.54
CA ARG A 89 -1.31 2.58 16.43
C ARG A 89 -2.80 2.39 16.73
N GLN A 90 -3.45 3.33 17.42
CA GLN A 90 -4.90 3.32 17.62
C GLN A 90 -5.66 3.60 16.31
N GLN A 91 -4.99 4.18 15.31
CA GLN A 91 -5.58 4.55 14.03
C GLN A 91 -5.31 3.47 12.97
N ARG A 92 -6.33 3.14 12.15
CA ARG A 92 -6.14 2.28 10.97
C ARG A 92 -5.17 2.94 9.99
N GLY A 93 -4.24 2.14 9.47
CA GLY A 93 -3.26 2.59 8.47
C GLY A 93 -2.21 3.56 9.01
N TYR A 94 -1.83 3.43 10.29
CA TYR A 94 -0.94 4.37 10.96
C TYR A 94 0.39 4.66 10.22
N GLN A 95 1.00 3.64 9.58
CA GLN A 95 2.21 3.85 8.77
C GLN A 95 1.96 4.78 7.58
N THR A 96 0.82 4.62 6.89
CA THR A 96 0.41 5.50 5.80
C THR A 96 0.14 6.91 6.30
N ARG A 97 -0.46 7.05 7.49
CA ARG A 97 -0.71 8.36 8.13
C ARG A 97 0.59 9.07 8.48
N ILE A 98 1.56 8.37 9.08
CA ILE A 98 2.89 8.93 9.36
C ILE A 98 3.54 9.45 8.08
N ASN A 99 3.53 8.65 7.00
CA ASN A 99 4.10 9.08 5.73
C ASN A 99 3.36 10.30 5.12
N ALA A 100 2.04 10.38 5.27
CA ALA A 100 1.25 11.52 4.80
C ALA A 100 1.60 12.81 5.55
N ILE A 101 1.78 12.73 6.87
CA ILE A 101 2.17 13.88 7.70
C ILE A 101 3.58 14.36 7.31
N LEU A 102 4.54 13.45 7.16
CA LEU A 102 5.90 13.81 6.73
C LEU A 102 5.91 14.45 5.33
N ARG A 103 5.07 13.97 4.41
CA ARG A 103 4.86 14.57 3.07
C ARG A 103 4.29 15.99 3.18
N ALA A 104 3.28 16.20 4.02
CA ALA A 104 2.68 17.52 4.21
C ALA A 104 3.69 18.51 4.78
N TYR A 105 4.46 18.10 5.80
CA TYR A 105 5.55 18.89 6.37
C TYR A 105 6.60 19.24 5.31
N MET A 106 7.09 18.24 4.57
CA MET A 106 8.04 18.47 3.47
C MET A 106 7.50 19.49 2.47
N SER A 107 6.24 19.38 2.06
CA SER A 107 5.65 20.26 1.03
C SER A 107 5.52 21.70 1.53
N ALA A 108 5.13 21.88 2.80
CA ALA A 108 5.04 23.20 3.42
C ALA A 108 6.41 23.90 3.52
N HIS A 109 7.47 23.14 3.78
CA HIS A 109 8.84 23.67 3.91
C HIS A 109 9.65 23.66 2.60
N ALA A 110 9.17 23.01 1.54
CA ALA A 110 9.80 23.02 0.23
C ALA A 110 9.51 24.30 -0.58
N THR A 111 8.52 25.10 -0.14
CA THR A 111 8.13 26.36 -0.81
C THR A 111 9.04 27.55 -0.46
N ASP A 112 10.04 27.34 0.41
CA ASP A 112 10.97 28.36 0.90
C ASP A 112 12.34 28.35 0.16
N ARG A 113 12.37 27.88 -1.10
CA ARG A 113 13.55 27.88 -1.97
C ARG A 113 13.23 28.20 -3.41
#